data_AF-H9WBC7-F1
#
_entry.id   AF-H9WBC7-F1
#
_cell.length_a   1.000
_cell.length_b   1.000
_cell.length_c   1.000
_cell.angle_alpha   90.00
_cell.angle_beta   90.00
_cell.angle_gamma   90.00
#
_symmetry.space_group_name_H-M   'P 1'
#
loop_
_entity.id
_entity.type
_entity.pdbx_description
1 polymer ?
#
loop_
_entity_poly.entity_id
_entity_poly.type
_entity_poly.pdbx_seq_one_letter_code
_entity_poly.pdbx_strand_id
1 'polypeptide(L)' 'NTSSSSLWYELAYSEAKGRIRKGDRTWQIAFGSGFKCNSAVWRALRTINPSCEKNPWIQSIDQFPVDVPRVSTIR' A
#
# COMPACT_ATOMS: atom_id res chain seq x y z
N ASN A 1 3.57 9.25 6.06
CA ASN A 1 2.18 9.68 6.30
C ASN A 1 1.91 10.85 5.37
N THR A 2 1.13 10.63 4.33
CA THR A 2 0.79 11.62 3.29
C THR A 2 -0.68 12.07 3.46
N SER A 3 -1.14 12.11 4.72
CA SER A 3 -2.51 12.43 5.12
C SER A 3 -3.53 11.53 4.39
N SER A 4 -4.62 12.09 3.88
CA SER A 4 -5.70 11.39 3.18
C SER A 4 -5.26 10.59 1.96
N SER A 5 -4.10 10.89 1.36
CA SER A 5 -3.60 10.12 0.20
C SER A 5 -2.86 8.83 0.60
N SER A 6 -2.55 8.63 1.89
CA SER A 6 -1.75 7.48 2.36
C SER A 6 -2.34 6.14 1.94
N LEU A 7 -3.67 5.99 2.01
CA LEU A 7 -4.37 4.75 1.63
C LEU A 7 -4.16 4.34 0.16
N TRP A 8 -3.98 5.32 -0.74
CA TRP A 8 -3.72 5.08 -2.15
C TRP A 8 -2.26 4.71 -2.39
N TYR A 9 -1.33 5.32 -1.65
CA TYR A 9 0.07 4.91 -1.66
C TYR A 9 0.26 3.49 -1.11
N GLU A 10 -0.52 3.08 -0.11
CA GLU A 10 -0.52 1.71 0.41
C GLU A 10 -1.06 0.67 -0.59
N LEU A 11 -2.13 1.02 -1.32
CA LEU A 11 -2.62 0.20 -2.42
C LEU A 11 -1.57 0.08 -3.53
N ALA A 12 -1.00 1.21 -3.95
CA ALA A 12 0.08 1.24 -4.93
C ALA A 12 1.31 0.41 -4.48
N TYR A 13 1.64 0.40 -3.19
CA TYR A 13 2.72 -0.45 -2.67
C TYR A 13 2.39 -1.94 -2.85
N SER A 14 1.14 -2.32 -2.57
CA SER A 14 0.67 -3.70 -2.75
C SER A 14 0.69 -4.13 -4.22
N GLU A 15 0.31 -3.23 -5.12
CA GLU A 15 0.44 -3.41 -6.57
C GLU A 15 1.90 -3.59 -6.99
N ALA A 16 2.81 -2.73 -6.52
CA ALA A 16 4.24 -2.80 -6.83
C ALA A 16 4.91 -4.07 -6.28
N LYS A 17 4.45 -4.60 -5.13
CA LYS A 17 4.86 -5.91 -4.62
C LYS A 17 4.25 -7.10 -5.37
N GLY A 18 3.47 -6.87 -6.42
CA GLY A 18 2.82 -7.93 -7.21
C GLY A 18 1.77 -8.71 -6.41
N ARG A 19 1.19 -8.09 -5.38
CA ARG A 19 0.22 -8.75 -4.47
C ARG A 19 -1.23 -8.69 -4.96
N ILE A 20 -1.48 -8.03 -6.10
CA ILE A 20 -2.84 -7.81 -6.64
C ILE A 20 -3.02 -8.59 -7.94
N ARG A 21 -3.87 -9.62 -7.92
CA ARG A 21 -4.19 -10.47 -9.07
C ARG A 21 -5.65 -10.32 -9.48
N LYS A 22 -5.98 -10.65 -10.74
CA LYS A 22 -7.36 -10.62 -11.23
C LYS A 22 -8.28 -11.44 -10.32
N GLY A 23 -9.36 -10.82 -9.87
CA GLY A 23 -10.36 -11.43 -9.01
C GLY A 23 -10.15 -11.19 -7.51
N ASP A 24 -8.96 -10.77 -7.10
CA ASP A 24 -8.65 -10.47 -5.70
C ASP A 24 -9.54 -9.35 -5.17
N ARG A 25 -9.88 -9.43 -3.89
CA ARG A 25 -10.63 -8.39 -3.17
C ARG A 25 -9.70 -7.68 -2.21
N THR A 26 -9.65 -6.36 -2.30
CA THR A 26 -8.88 -5.52 -1.39
C THR A 26 -9.84 -4.63 -0.61
N TRP A 27 -9.72 -4.65 0.71
CA TRP A 27 -10.51 -3.79 1.58
C TRP A 27 -9.63 -2.63 2.06
N GLN A 28 -10.00 -1.42 1.67
CA GLN A 28 -9.40 -0.20 2.20
C GLN A 28 -10.24 0.33 3.35
N ILE A 29 -9.57 0.59 4.47
CA ILE A 29 -10.15 1.19 5.67
C ILE A 29 -9.28 2.39 6.02
N ALA A 30 -9.89 3.58 6.07
CA ALA A 30 -9.19 4.82 6.37
C ALA A 30 -9.84 5.54 7.55
N PHE A 31 -9.01 6.03 8.46
CA PHE A 31 -9.43 6.83 9.60
C PHE A 31 -8.89 8.25 9.48
N GLY A 32 -9.75 9.22 9.75
CA GLY A 32 -9.42 10.64 9.82
C GLY A 32 -9.69 11.21 11.21
N SER A 33 -9.18 12.42 11.47
CA SER A 33 -9.46 13.13 12.72
C SER A 33 -10.95 13.38 12.92
N GLY A 34 -11.40 13.36 14.18
CA GLY A 34 -12.79 13.62 14.55
C GLY A 34 -13.76 12.50 14.16
N PHE A 35 -13.38 11.24 14.42
CA PHE A 35 -14.21 10.03 14.21
C PHE A 35 -14.71 9.81 12.79
N LYS A 36 -13.94 10.23 11.78
CA LYS A 36 -14.27 9.98 10.38
C LYS A 36 -13.68 8.66 9.94
N CYS A 37 -14.51 7.85 9.27
CA CYS A 37 -14.13 6.55 8.72
C CYS A 37 -14.60 6.46 7.27
N ASN A 38 -13.76 5.88 6.42
CA ASN A 38 -14.12 5.42 5.08
C ASN A 38 -13.77 3.93 4.94
N SER A 39 -14.68 3.17 4.33
CA SER A 39 -14.54 1.75 4.08
C SER A 39 -14.95 1.45 2.64
N ALA A 40 -14.06 0.88 1.85
CA ALA A 40 -14.31 0.52 0.46
C ALA A 40 -13.71 -0.84 0.12
N VAL A 41 -14.50 -1.70 -0.54
CA VAL A 41 -14.04 -3.00 -1.03
C VAL A 41 -13.90 -2.93 -2.55
N TRP A 42 -12.71 -3.23 -3.04
CA TRP A 42 -12.35 -3.25 -4.44
C TRP A 42 -12.23 -4.69 -4.93
N ARG A 43 -12.56 -4.94 -6.19
CA ARG A 43 -12.24 -6.19 -6.88
C ARG A 43 -11.30 -5.90 -8.04
N ALA A 44 -10.15 -6.56 -8.06
CA ALA A 44 -9.18 -6.43 -9.14
C ALA A 44 -9.76 -7.01 -10.44
N LEU A 45 -9.91 -6.18 -11.47
CA LEU A 45 -10.45 -6.60 -12.77
C LEU A 45 -9.40 -7.27 -13.66
N ARG A 46 -8.12 -7.01 -13.39
CA ARG A 46 -6.96 -7.56 -14.08
C ARG A 46 -5.86 -7.89 -13.08
N THR A 47 -4.92 -8.72 -13.49
CA THR A 47 -3.68 -8.93 -12.75
C THR A 47 -2.76 -7.75 -13.00
N ILE A 48 -2.20 -7.19 -11.93
CA ILE A 48 -1.24 -6.10 -12.01
C ILE A 48 0.14 -6.72 -12.22
N ASN A 49 0.83 -6.35 -13.31
CA ASN A 49 2.24 -6.71 -13.51
C ASN A 49 3.12 -5.53 -13.09
N PRO A 50 3.89 -5.62 -11.98
CA PRO A 50 4.70 -4.51 -11.50
C PRO A 50 5.64 -3.91 -12.56
N SER A 51 6.16 -4.72 -13.49
CA SER A 51 7.08 -4.24 -14.53
C SER A 51 6.42 -3.38 -15.61
N CYS A 52 5.09 -3.39 -15.70
CA CYS A 52 4.32 -2.72 -16.75
C CYS A 52 3.52 -1.51 -16.24
N GLU A 53 3.48 -1.26 -14.93
CA GLU A 53 2.69 -0.18 -14.35
C GLU A 53 3.52 1.10 -14.14
N LYS A 54 2.85 2.25 -14.18
CA LYS A 54 3.40 3.50 -13.64
C LYS A 54 3.01 3.59 -12.17
N ASN A 55 3.95 3.33 -11.27
CA ASN A 55 3.71 3.25 -9.84
C ASN A 55 4.75 4.07 -9.04
N PRO A 56 4.34 4.82 -7.99
CA PRO A 56 5.26 5.65 -7.21
C PRO A 56 6.40 4.89 -6.51
N TRP A 57 6.25 3.57 -6.32
CA TRP A 57 7.24 2.75 -5.63
C TRP A 57 8.27 2.08 -6.55
N ILE A 58 8.11 2.14 -7.87
CA ILE A 58 8.83 1.25 -8.81
C ILE A 58 10.36 1.35 -8.70
N GLN A 59 10.88 2.53 -8.35
CA GLN A 59 12.32 2.78 -8.25
C GLN A 59 12.94 2.33 -6.93
N SER A 60 12.12 2.09 -5.89
CA SER A 60 12.59 1.80 -4.53
C SER A 60 11.92 0.59 -3.89
N ILE A 61 11.01 -0.10 -4.59
CA ILE A 61 10.20 -1.19 -4.03
C ILE A 61 11.05 -2.34 -3.48
N ASP A 62 12.21 -2.59 -4.08
CA ASP A 62 13.14 -3.65 -3.68
C ASP A 62 13.87 -3.35 -2.37
N GLN A 63 13.85 -2.10 -1.91
CA GLN A 63 14.46 -1.67 -0.65
C GLN A 63 13.57 -1.99 0.57
N PHE A 64 12.39 -2.56 0.36
CA PHE A 64 11.40 -2.83 1.41
C PHE A 64 11.02 -4.32 1.50
N PRO A 65 10.66 -4.82 2.70
CA PRO A 65 10.70 -4.12 3.98
C PRO A 65 12.15 -3.89 4.46
N VAL A 66 12.37 -2.80 5.17
CA VAL A 66 13.64 -2.56 5.86
C VAL A 66 13.71 -3.43 7.10
N ASP A 67 14.90 -3.97 7.40
CA ASP A 67 15.13 -4.67 8.66
C ASP A 67 15.17 -3.66 9.79
N VAL A 68 14.31 -3.85 10.80
CA VAL A 68 14.19 -2.93 11.94
C VAL A 68 14.57 -3.67 13.20
N PRO A 69 15.60 -3.21 13.94
CA PRO A 69 16.04 -3.87 15.16
C PRO A 69 14.92 -3.86 16.21
N ARG A 70 14.73 -5.00 16.89
CA ARG A 70 13.67 -5.19 17.90
C ARG A 70 13.78 -4.25 19.12
N VAL A 71 14.99 -3.76 19.41
CA VAL A 71 15.26 -2.84 20.51
C VAL A 71 16.19 -1.75 19.99
N SER A 72 15.81 -0.49 20.19
CA SER A 72 16.69 0.67 20.00
C SER A 72 16.99 1.31 21.36
N THR A 73 18.26 1.63 21.60
CA THR A 73 18.63 2.47 22.74
C THR A 73 18.21 3.90 22.45
N ILE A 74 17.43 4.49 23.35
CA ILE A 74 17.12 5.92 23.33
C ILE A 74 18.41 6.64 23.71
N ARG A 75 18.92 7.49 22.80
CA ARG A 75 19.99 8.45 23.09
C ARG A 75 19.39 9.78 23.49
#